data_AF-A0A522LI70-F1
#
_entry.id   AF-A0A522LI70-F1
#
_cell.length_a   1.000
_cell.length_b   1.000
_cell.length_c   1.000
_cell.angle_alpha   90.00
_cell.angle_beta   90.00
_cell.angle_gamma   90.00
#
_symmetry.space_group_name_H-M   'P 1'
#
loop_
_entity.id
_entity.type
_entity.pdbx_description
1 polymer ?
#
loop_
_entity_poly.entity_id
_entity_poly.type
_entity_poly.pdbx_seq_one_letter_code
_entity_poly.pdbx_strand_id
1 'polypeptide(L)'
;MRIFRFRCQDEVKRIMRDIGVDPYGSKIMLPKASSFLVRINAISNISANIIKQEALSLGADAAIARGALTGQVKKTGCLIIASLAQLNSLIRK
;
A
#
# COMPACT_ATOMS: atom_id res chain seq x y z
N MET A 1 20.33 12.56 -7.13
CA MET A 1 19.13 11.82 -6.65
C MET A 1 19.06 11.97 -5.14
N ARG A 2 17.94 12.44 -4.57
CA ARG A 2 17.76 12.62 -3.11
C ARG A 2 16.53 11.85 -2.65
N ILE A 3 16.68 11.09 -1.57
CA ILE A 3 15.57 10.40 -0.89
C ILE A 3 15.13 11.29 0.28
N PHE A 4 13.83 11.55 0.40
CA PHE A 4 13.28 12.34 1.50
C PHE A 4 11.91 11.80 1.93
N ARG A 5 11.59 12.05 3.20
CA ARG A 5 10.27 11.76 3.77
C ARG A 5 9.48 13.06 3.81
N PHE A 6 8.27 13.05 3.26
CA PHE A 6 7.31 14.15 3.42
C PHE A 6 6.36 13.85 4.58
N ARG A 7 5.78 14.90 5.18
CA ARG A 7 4.88 14.78 6.34
C ARG A 7 3.41 14.80 5.96
N CYS A 8 3.06 15.54 4.91
CA CYS A 8 1.69 15.70 4.44
C CYS A 8 1.63 15.77 2.91
N GLN A 9 0.44 15.57 2.36
CA GLN A 9 0.22 15.64 0.92
C GLN A 9 0.48 17.05 0.34
N ASP A 10 0.32 18.12 1.12
CA ASP A 10 0.58 19.49 0.68
C ASP A 10 2.07 19.76 0.38
N GLU A 11 2.98 19.04 1.04
CA GLU A 11 4.41 19.11 0.75
C GLU A 11 4.70 18.51 -0.63
N VAL A 12 4.12 17.33 -0.92
CA VAL A 12 4.24 16.69 -2.24
C VAL A 12 3.60 17.54 -3.33
N LYS A 13 2.43 18.13 -3.06
CA LYS A 13 1.71 19.00 -4.00
C LYS A 13 2.52 20.25 -4.36
N ARG A 14 3.21 20.85 -3.38
CA ARG A 14 4.12 21.99 -3.62
C ARG A 14 5.29 21.57 -4.49
N ILE A 15 5.96 20.47 -4.17
CA ILE A 15 7.08 19.96 -4.99
C ILE A 15 6.62 19.68 -6.43
N MET A 16 5.46 19.04 -6.62
CA MET A 16 4.89 18.80 -7.96
C MET A 16 4.60 20.10 -8.71
N ARG A 17 4.12 21.14 -8.02
CA ARG A 17 3.92 22.46 -8.62
C ARG A 17 5.24 23.11 -9.01
N ASP A 18 6.25 23.05 -8.15
CA ASP A 18 7.55 23.70 -8.34
C ASP A 18 8.32 23.10 -9.53
N ILE A 19 8.13 21.81 -9.81
CA ILE A 19 8.71 21.14 -11.00
C ILE A 19 7.82 21.25 -12.26
N GLY A 20 6.68 21.94 -12.18
CA GLY A 20 5.78 22.16 -13.31
C GLY A 20 4.91 20.96 -13.71
N VAL A 21 4.56 20.06 -12.78
CA VAL A 21 3.61 18.98 -13.06
C VAL A 21 2.23 19.55 -13.38
N ASP A 22 1.60 19.02 -14.43
CA ASP A 22 0.22 19.30 -14.77
C ASP A 22 -0.75 19.12 -13.56
N PRO A 23 -1.70 20.05 -13.31
CA PRO A 23 -2.61 19.97 -12.17
C PRO A 23 -3.47 18.69 -12.15
N TYR A 24 -3.88 18.19 -13.31
CA TYR A 24 -4.67 16.97 -13.42
C TYR A 24 -3.80 15.74 -13.12
N GLY A 25 -2.59 15.68 -13.67
CA GLY A 25 -1.59 14.65 -13.35
C GLY A 25 -1.25 14.63 -11.85
N SER A 26 -1.07 15.81 -11.24
CA SER A 26 -0.81 15.94 -9.80
C SER A 26 -1.93 15.32 -8.96
N LYS A 27 -3.19 15.52 -9.34
CA LYS A 27 -4.35 14.94 -8.64
C LYS A 27 -4.34 13.41 -8.67
N ILE A 28 -3.92 12.80 -9.77
CA ILE A 28 -3.81 11.33 -9.93
C ILE A 28 -2.61 10.77 -9.16
N MET A 29 -1.51 11.51 -9.08
CA MET A 29 -0.28 11.04 -8.43
C MET A 29 -0.27 11.25 -6.92
N LEU A 30 -0.98 12.25 -6.38
CA LEU A 30 -1.02 12.54 -4.95
C LEU A 30 -1.37 11.31 -4.08
N PRO A 31 -2.40 10.48 -4.41
CA PRO A 31 -2.69 9.27 -3.65
C PRO A 31 -1.60 8.19 -3.72
N LYS A 32 -0.72 8.23 -4.73
CA LYS A 32 0.41 7.29 -4.88
C LYS A 32 1.59 7.67 -4.00
N ALA A 33 1.70 8.95 -3.61
CA ALA A 33 2.84 9.43 -2.85
C ALA A 33 2.84 8.92 -1.41
N SER A 34 1.66 8.80 -0.77
CA SER A 34 1.53 8.43 0.64
C SER A 34 1.41 6.92 0.85
N SER A 35 2.36 6.33 1.58
CA SER A 35 2.32 4.93 2.01
C SER A 35 1.63 4.77 3.37
N PHE A 36 0.81 3.73 3.48
CA PHE A 36 0.04 3.36 4.65
C PHE A 36 0.38 1.95 5.09
N LEU A 37 0.28 1.71 6.40
CA LEU A 37 0.42 0.40 7.02
C LEU A 37 -0.92 -0.01 7.62
N VAL A 38 -1.50 -1.11 7.14
CA VAL A 38 -2.77 -1.65 7.66
C VAL A 38 -2.50 -2.99 8.31
N ARG A 39 -2.67 -3.07 9.63
CA ARG A 39 -2.49 -4.30 10.41
C ARG A 39 -3.83 -4.98 10.65
N ILE A 40 -3.92 -6.24 10.28
CA ILE A 40 -5.03 -7.12 10.60
C ILE A 40 -4.52 -8.19 11.55
N ASN A 41 -5.07 -8.26 12.76
CA ASN A 41 -4.48 -9.04 13.84
C ASN A 41 -4.68 -10.55 13.71
N ALA A 42 -5.85 -10.99 13.24
CA ALA A 42 -6.17 -12.40 13.15
C ALA A 42 -7.10 -12.68 11.96
N ILE A 43 -6.54 -13.26 10.90
CA ILE A 43 -7.27 -13.75 9.73
C ILE A 43 -6.87 -15.17 9.40
N SER A 44 -7.70 -15.85 8.61
CA SER A 44 -7.34 -17.18 8.10
C SER A 44 -6.08 -17.09 7.23
N ASN A 45 -5.30 -18.17 7.21
CA ASN A 45 -4.14 -18.28 6.33
C ASN A 45 -4.50 -18.13 4.84
N ILE A 46 -5.67 -18.65 4.44
CA ILE A 46 -6.20 -18.50 3.08
C ILE A 46 -6.44 -17.01 2.77
N SER A 47 -7.16 -16.30 3.63
CA SER A 47 -7.42 -14.86 3.46
C SER A 47 -6.13 -14.05 3.44
N ALA A 48 -5.16 -14.40 4.29
CA ALA A 48 -3.85 -13.74 4.33
C ALA A 48 -3.07 -13.93 3.03
N ASN A 49 -3.09 -15.14 2.47
CA ASN A 49 -2.47 -15.44 1.19
C ASN A 49 -3.17 -14.70 0.04
N ILE A 50 -4.51 -14.67 0.02
CA ILE A 50 -5.28 -13.91 -0.98
C ILE A 50 -4.91 -12.42 -0.92
N ILE A 51 -4.97 -11.80 0.27
CA ILE A 51 -4.59 -10.40 0.45
C ILE A 51 -3.17 -10.14 -0.05
N LYS A 52 -2.23 -11.03 0.26
CA LYS A 52 -0.85 -10.92 -0.21
C LYS A 52 -0.76 -10.96 -1.74
N GLN A 53 -1.44 -11.90 -2.39
CA GLN A 53 -1.44 -12.01 -3.86
C GLN A 53 -2.11 -10.79 -4.51
N GLU A 54 -3.24 -10.34 -3.98
CA GLU A 54 -3.95 -9.16 -4.49
C GLU A 54 -3.12 -7.88 -4.31
N ALA A 55 -2.47 -7.70 -3.16
CA ALA A 55 -1.56 -6.59 -2.92
C ALA A 55 -0.38 -6.61 -3.91
N LEU A 56 0.26 -7.76 -4.13
CA LEU A 56 1.35 -7.92 -5.10
C LEU A 56 0.91 -7.57 -6.52
N SER A 57 -0.31 -7.96 -6.92
CA SER A 57 -0.86 -7.64 -8.25
C SER A 57 -1.01 -6.12 -8.51
N LEU A 58 -1.12 -5.33 -7.44
CA LEU A 58 -1.26 -3.87 -7.48
C LEU A 58 0.08 -3.14 -7.25
N GLY A 59 1.19 -3.87 -7.14
CA GLY A 59 2.52 -3.33 -6.80
C GLY A 59 2.65 -2.89 -5.34
N ALA A 60 1.77 -3.37 -4.46
CA ALA A 60 1.87 -3.24 -3.01
C ALA A 60 2.46 -4.52 -2.40
N ASP A 61 2.55 -4.60 -1.07
CA ASP A 61 2.97 -5.82 -0.38
C ASP A 61 2.09 -6.09 0.86
N ALA A 62 2.10 -7.34 1.31
CA ALA A 62 1.54 -7.74 2.58
C ALA A 62 2.49 -8.72 3.29
N ALA A 63 2.91 -8.37 4.50
CA ALA A 63 3.70 -9.24 5.36
C ALA A 63 2.77 -10.17 6.15
N ILE A 64 2.99 -11.47 6.00
CA ILE A 64 2.25 -12.55 6.67
C ILE A 64 3.25 -13.54 7.27
N ALA A 65 2.85 -14.35 8.26
CA ALA A 65 3.72 -15.38 8.81
C ALA A 65 4.07 -16.44 7.76
N ARG A 66 5.32 -16.94 7.77
CA ARG A 66 5.76 -18.02 6.86
C ARG A 66 4.86 -19.26 6.93
N GLY A 67 4.42 -19.63 8.13
CA GLY A 67 3.51 -20.75 8.33
C GLY A 67 2.13 -20.54 7.70
N ALA A 68 1.70 -19.29 7.47
CA ALA A 68 0.42 -19.01 6.81
C ALA A 68 0.53 -19.28 5.31
N LEU A 69 1.69 -18.95 4.73
CA LEU A 69 2.00 -19.24 3.34
C LEU A 69 2.05 -20.75 3.07
N THR A 70 2.69 -21.52 3.96
CA THR A 70 2.82 -22.98 3.82
C THR A 70 1.60 -23.76 4.34
N GLY A 71 0.59 -23.08 4.87
CA GLY A 71 -0.61 -23.71 5.45
C GLY A 71 -0.43 -24.33 6.84
N GLN A 72 0.76 -24.23 7.43
CA GLN A 72 1.10 -24.76 8.76
C GLN A 72 0.41 -24.03 9.92
N VAL A 73 0.13 -22.72 9.78
CA VAL A 73 -0.72 -21.99 10.72
C VAL A 73 -2.08 -21.68 10.09
N LYS A 74 -3.17 -21.86 10.85
CA LYS A 74 -4.54 -21.60 10.38
C LYS A 74 -4.97 -20.14 10.52
N LYS A 75 -4.37 -19.43 11.49
CA LYS A 75 -4.58 -17.99 11.69
C LYS A 75 -3.24 -17.26 11.70
N THR A 76 -3.23 -16.05 11.18
CA THR A 76 -2.05 -15.18 11.14
C THR A 76 -2.45 -13.72 11.24
N GLY A 77 -1.50 -12.88 11.65
CA GLY A 77 -1.53 -11.47 11.36
C GLY A 77 -1.17 -11.19 9.89
N CYS A 78 -1.64 -10.07 9.38
CA CYS A 78 -1.29 -9.54 8.07
C CYS A 78 -1.01 -8.04 8.20
N LEU A 79 0.12 -7.58 7.67
CA LEU A 79 0.48 -6.17 7.60
C LEU A 79 0.58 -5.76 6.14
N ILE A 80 -0.41 -5.01 5.65
CA ILE A 80 -0.43 -4.49 4.28
C ILE A 80 0.40 -3.21 4.24
N ILE A 81 1.25 -3.09 3.21
CA ILE A 81 2.12 -1.96 2.93
C ILE A 81 1.75 -1.44 1.54
N ALA A 82 1.05 -0.32 1.47
CA ALA A 82 0.45 0.14 0.23
C ALA A 82 0.26 1.67 0.21
N SER A 83 0.29 2.27 -0.97
CA SER A 83 -0.15 3.65 -1.15
C SER A 83 -1.67 3.77 -1.01
N LEU A 84 -2.18 4.99 -0.81
CA LEU A 84 -3.64 5.23 -0.79
C LEU A 84 -4.31 4.78 -2.10
N ALA A 85 -3.65 5.00 -3.23
CA ALA A 85 -4.13 4.53 -4.53
C ALA A 85 -4.28 3.01 -4.56
N GLN A 86 -3.29 2.28 -4.06
CA GLN A 86 -3.29 0.81 -4.04
C GLN A 86 -4.33 0.26 -3.05
N LEU A 87 -4.47 0.87 -1.88
CA LEU A 87 -5.52 0.50 -0.92
C LEU A 87 -6.92 0.68 -1.51
N ASN A 88 -7.17 1.80 -2.18
CA ASN A 88 -8.45 2.05 -2.84
C ASN A 88 -8.75 1.01 -3.93
N SER A 89 -7.73 0.58 -4.69
CA SER A 89 -7.87 -0.48 -5.67
C SER A 89 -8.11 -1.85 -5.02
N LEU A 90 -7.45 -2.13 -3.88
CA LEU A 90 -7.60 -3.39 -3.15
C LEU A 90 -9.01 -3.54 -2.56
N ILE A 91 -9.62 -2.46 -2.09
CA ILE A 91 -10.99 -2.45 -1.53
C ILE A 91 -12.06 -2.65 -2.63
N ARG A 92 -11.76 -2.28 -3.87
CA ARG A 92 -12.71 -2.36 -5.00
C ARG A 92 -12.70 -3.72 -5.72
N LYS A 93 -11.73 -4.58 -5.42
CA LYS A 93 -11.70 -5.96 -5.90
C LYS A 93 -12.58 -6.83 -5.02
#